data_AF-X0Z793-F1
#
_entry.id   AF-X0Z793-F1
#
_cell.length_a   1.000
_cell.length_b   1.000
_cell.length_c   1.000
_cell.angle_alpha   90.00
_cell.angle_beta   90.00
_cell.angle_gamma   90.00
#
_symmetry.space_group_name_H-M   'P 1'
#
loop_
_entity.id
_entity.type
_entity.pdbx_description
1 polymer ?
#
loop_
_entity_poly.entity_id
_entity_poly.type
_entity_poly.pdbx_seq_one_letter_code
_entity_poly.pdbx_strand_id
1 'polypeptide(L)'
;MPYMKSVAIVFGIGAGSRYEVQKHQGISHLIEHMLFKGTNKRKSTLEISQVIEGIGGEINASTSKETTHLYAKVPQEQFKTAFNVLTDITLNSLIREEDLYKEKNVIIEEIKKYKDIPEELVEILLDRIMWKNHPLGIYSKHYFITSHLLPPPFGLISP
;
A
#
# COMPACT_ATOMS: atom_id res chain seq x y z
N MET A 1 2.94 0.22 -29.95
CA MET A 1 4.24 -0.46 -30.12
C MET A 1 3.99 -1.90 -30.57
N PRO A 2 4.07 -2.21 -31.88
CA PRO A 2 3.68 -3.51 -32.43
C PRO A 2 4.57 -4.68 -32.03
N TYR A 3 5.80 -4.41 -31.56
CA TYR A 3 6.83 -5.43 -31.28
C TYR A 3 6.98 -5.76 -29.78
N MET A 4 6.19 -5.13 -28.91
CA MET A 4 6.31 -5.32 -27.47
C MET A 4 5.56 -6.59 -27.06
N LYS A 5 6.28 -7.55 -26.46
CA LYS A 5 5.73 -8.84 -26.03
C LYS A 5 5.19 -8.83 -24.60
N SER A 6 5.10 -7.66 -23.98
CA SER A 6 4.60 -7.49 -22.61
C SER A 6 3.57 -6.37 -22.56
N VAL A 7 2.71 -6.46 -21.56
CA VAL A 7 1.67 -5.48 -21.26
C VAL A 7 1.74 -5.11 -19.79
N ALA A 8 1.57 -3.83 -19.49
CA ALA A 8 1.38 -3.32 -18.14
C ALA A 8 -0.07 -2.86 -17.98
N ILE A 9 -0.70 -3.25 -16.88
CA ILE A 9 -2.07 -2.90 -16.51
C ILE A 9 -1.97 -2.14 -15.19
N VAL A 10 -2.61 -0.98 -15.10
CA VAL A 10 -2.63 -0.17 -13.87
C VAL A 10 -4.07 0.22 -13.56
N PHE A 11 -4.52 -0.11 -12.36
CA PHE A 11 -5.75 0.41 -11.78
C PHE A 11 -5.39 1.55 -10.85
N GLY A 12 -5.70 2.78 -11.27
CA GLY A 12 -5.48 3.99 -10.50
C GLY A 12 -6.72 4.36 -9.70
N ILE A 13 -6.56 4.45 -8.39
CA ILE A 13 -7.60 4.89 -7.46
C ILE A 13 -7.23 6.31 -7.04
N GLY A 14 -8.13 7.26 -7.27
CA GLY A 14 -7.96 8.68 -6.91
C GLY A 14 -8.10 8.96 -5.41
N ALA A 15 -7.57 8.06 -4.58
CA ALA A 15 -7.53 8.18 -3.14
C ALA A 15 -6.18 7.66 -2.65
N GLY A 16 -5.60 8.38 -1.70
CA GLY A 16 -4.35 8.08 -1.01
C GLY A 16 -4.38 8.77 0.36
N SER A 17 -3.24 8.87 1.04
CA SER A 17 -3.24 9.24 2.46
C SER A 17 -3.77 10.64 2.78
N ARG A 18 -3.75 11.59 1.82
CA ARG A 18 -4.23 12.96 2.04
C ARG A 18 -5.72 13.03 2.32
N TYR A 19 -6.48 12.01 1.92
CA TYR A 19 -7.93 11.95 2.07
C TYR A 19 -8.35 11.24 3.35
N GLU A 20 -7.39 10.80 4.16
CA GLU A 20 -7.65 10.09 5.40
C GLU A 20 -8.06 11.05 6.52
N VAL A 21 -9.02 10.62 7.32
CA VAL A 21 -9.34 11.31 8.56
C VAL A 21 -8.26 11.05 9.60
N GLN A 22 -8.02 12.01 10.50
CA GLN A 22 -6.95 11.94 11.50
C GLN A 22 -6.96 10.64 12.33
N LYS A 23 -8.15 10.12 12.67
CA LYS A 23 -8.32 8.86 13.41
C LYS A 23 -7.92 7.60 12.62
N HIS A 24 -7.76 7.66 11.30
CA HIS A 24 -7.51 6.53 10.41
C HIS A 24 -6.32 6.77 9.47
N GLN A 25 -5.38 7.64 9.83
CA GLN A 25 -4.22 7.91 8.99
C GLN A 25 -3.36 6.65 8.74
N GLY A 26 -2.90 6.40 7.52
CA GLY A 26 -2.23 5.17 7.08
C GLY A 26 -3.19 4.03 6.70
N ILE A 27 -4.51 4.24 6.75
CA ILE A 27 -5.48 3.20 6.37
C ILE A 27 -5.44 2.87 4.87
N SER A 28 -5.10 3.83 4.00
CA SER A 28 -5.01 3.62 2.55
C SER A 28 -3.88 2.63 2.23
N HIS A 29 -2.71 2.81 2.86
CA HIS A 29 -1.59 1.89 2.75
C HIS A 29 -1.90 0.51 3.36
N LEU A 30 -2.60 0.47 4.50
CA LEU A 30 -3.05 -0.79 5.07
C LEU A 30 -4.03 -1.51 4.14
N ILE A 31 -5.01 -0.81 3.58
CA ILE A 31 -5.97 -1.37 2.62
C ILE A 31 -5.23 -1.93 1.41
N GLU A 32 -4.26 -1.19 0.86
CA GLU A 32 -3.41 -1.65 -0.24
C GLU A 32 -2.83 -3.04 0.04
N HIS A 33 -2.18 -3.22 1.19
CA HIS A 33 -1.63 -4.53 1.59
C HIS A 33 -2.71 -5.59 1.74
N MET A 34 -3.86 -5.22 2.30
CA MET A 34 -4.98 -6.12 2.54
C MET A 34 -5.64 -6.62 1.25
N LEU A 35 -5.56 -5.86 0.14
CA LEU A 35 -6.05 -6.32 -1.17
C LEU A 35 -5.34 -7.61 -1.62
N PHE A 36 -4.10 -7.82 -1.20
CA PHE A 36 -3.30 -9.01 -1.54
C PHE A 36 -3.49 -10.19 -0.59
N LYS A 37 -4.31 -10.09 0.47
CA LYS A 37 -4.41 -11.17 1.48
C LYS A 37 -5.30 -12.32 1.05
N GLY A 38 -6.21 -12.10 0.10
CA GLY A 38 -7.01 -13.14 -0.50
C GLY A 38 -8.39 -12.67 -0.92
N THR A 39 -8.99 -13.40 -1.84
CA THR A 39 -10.35 -13.24 -2.35
C THR A 39 -11.12 -14.54 -2.18
N ASN A 40 -12.39 -14.56 -2.58
CA ASN A 40 -13.14 -15.81 -2.63
C ASN A 40 -12.59 -16.84 -3.63
N LYS A 41 -11.94 -16.38 -4.71
CA LYS A 41 -11.38 -17.25 -5.76
C LYS A 41 -9.94 -17.66 -5.49
N ARG A 42 -9.17 -16.85 -4.75
CA ARG A 42 -7.75 -17.05 -4.43
C ARG A 42 -7.56 -16.78 -2.95
N LYS A 43 -7.53 -17.82 -2.13
CA LYS A 43 -7.75 -17.72 -0.68
C LYS A 43 -6.58 -17.10 0.09
N SER A 44 -5.42 -16.95 -0.54
CA SER A 44 -4.19 -16.49 0.09
C SER A 44 -3.35 -15.57 -0.81
N THR A 45 -2.44 -14.80 -0.21
CA THR A 45 -1.42 -14.03 -0.93
C THR A 45 -0.60 -14.90 -1.88
N LEU A 46 -0.23 -16.11 -1.44
CA LEU A 46 0.54 -17.04 -2.26
C LEU A 46 -0.23 -17.44 -3.52
N GLU A 47 -1.52 -17.76 -3.41
CA GLU A 47 -2.35 -18.09 -4.59
C GLU A 47 -2.49 -16.91 -5.56
N ILE A 48 -2.57 -15.68 -5.06
CA ILE A 48 -2.60 -14.48 -5.91
C ILE A 48 -1.28 -14.34 -6.67
N SER A 49 -0.15 -14.36 -5.96
CA SER A 49 1.18 -14.23 -6.56
C SER A 49 1.48 -15.34 -7.54
N GLN A 50 1.18 -16.60 -7.20
CA GLN A 50 1.45 -17.76 -8.06
C GLN A 50 0.75 -17.68 -9.43
N VAL A 51 -0.46 -17.10 -9.49
CA VAL A 51 -1.18 -16.95 -10.77
C VAL A 51 -0.46 -15.97 -11.70
N ILE A 52 0.16 -14.91 -11.18
CA ILE A 52 0.86 -13.90 -11.98
C ILE A 52 2.33 -14.26 -12.21
N GLU A 53 3.03 -14.65 -11.17
CA GLU A 53 4.45 -15.03 -11.25
C GLU A 53 4.63 -16.32 -12.05
N GLY A 54 3.69 -17.27 -11.93
CA GLY A 54 3.71 -18.54 -12.67
C GLY A 54 3.53 -18.38 -14.19
N ILE A 55 3.06 -17.22 -14.65
CA ILE A 55 2.96 -16.88 -16.08
C ILE A 55 4.05 -15.90 -16.53
N GLY A 56 5.10 -15.73 -15.73
CA GLY A 56 6.24 -14.83 -16.02
C GLY A 56 5.91 -13.35 -15.80
N GLY A 57 4.96 -13.06 -14.91
CA GLY A 57 4.53 -11.72 -14.57
C GLY A 57 5.01 -11.22 -13.23
N GLU A 58 4.76 -9.94 -12.97
CA GLU A 58 4.85 -9.31 -11.65
C GLU A 58 3.54 -8.59 -11.34
N ILE A 59 3.16 -8.56 -10.07
CA ILE A 59 2.01 -7.82 -9.55
C ILE A 59 2.44 -7.08 -8.29
N ASN A 60 2.03 -5.81 -8.16
CA ASN A 60 2.31 -5.04 -6.97
C ASN A 60 1.32 -3.88 -6.82
N ALA A 61 1.49 -3.10 -5.77
CA ALA A 61 0.74 -1.87 -5.55
C ALA A 61 1.63 -0.77 -4.94
N SER A 62 1.07 0.44 -4.90
CA SER A 62 1.69 1.57 -4.21
C SER A 62 0.64 2.59 -3.81
N THR A 63 0.81 3.18 -2.62
CA THR A 63 -0.02 4.26 -2.11
C THR A 63 0.80 5.51 -1.91
N SER A 64 0.40 6.57 -2.61
CA SER A 64 0.92 7.92 -2.45
C SER A 64 -0.01 8.75 -1.54
N LYS A 65 0.30 10.04 -1.42
CA LYS A 65 -0.61 10.97 -0.75
C LYS A 65 -1.93 11.12 -1.49
N GLU A 66 -1.95 10.99 -2.81
CA GLU A 66 -3.13 11.34 -3.61
C GLU A 66 -3.79 10.13 -4.29
N THR A 67 -3.06 9.04 -4.46
CA THR A 67 -3.47 7.93 -5.31
C THR A 67 -2.97 6.60 -4.77
N THR A 68 -3.75 5.55 -4.95
CA THR A 68 -3.32 4.16 -4.78
C THR A 68 -3.38 3.47 -6.13
N HIS A 69 -2.32 2.77 -6.49
CA HIS A 69 -2.21 2.03 -7.74
C HIS A 69 -2.06 0.55 -7.45
N LEU A 70 -2.84 -0.28 -8.14
CA LEU A 70 -2.55 -1.70 -8.30
C LEU A 70 -2.10 -1.93 -9.74
N TYR A 71 -1.05 -2.70 -9.93
CA TYR A 71 -0.53 -2.95 -11.26
C TYR A 71 -0.03 -4.36 -11.44
N ALA A 72 -0.04 -4.80 -12.69
CA ALA A 72 0.60 -6.03 -13.11
C ALA A 72 1.30 -5.83 -14.45
N LYS A 73 2.44 -6.48 -14.62
CA LYS A 73 3.16 -6.55 -15.88
C LYS A 73 3.35 -8.00 -16.26
N VAL A 74 2.88 -8.38 -17.45
CA VAL A 74 2.82 -9.77 -17.91
C VAL A 74 3.14 -9.88 -19.40
N PRO A 75 3.45 -11.08 -19.92
CA PRO A 75 3.43 -11.34 -21.36
C PRO A 75 2.09 -10.94 -21.99
N GLN A 76 2.11 -10.42 -23.21
CA GLN A 76 0.91 -9.88 -23.85
C GLN A 76 -0.24 -10.89 -23.93
N GLU A 77 0.06 -12.17 -24.17
CA GLU A 77 -0.88 -13.27 -24.28
C GLU A 77 -1.62 -13.53 -22.95
N GLN A 78 -1.02 -13.10 -21.83
CA GLN A 78 -1.53 -13.28 -20.48
C GLN A 78 -2.32 -12.09 -19.93
N PHE A 79 -2.57 -11.07 -20.77
CA PHE A 79 -3.34 -9.88 -20.40
C PHE A 79 -4.64 -10.21 -19.66
N LYS A 80 -5.45 -11.13 -20.20
CA LYS A 80 -6.74 -11.50 -19.61
C LYS A 80 -6.59 -12.09 -18.21
N THR A 81 -5.56 -12.93 -18.00
CA THR A 81 -5.27 -13.53 -16.70
C THR A 81 -4.93 -12.44 -15.68
N ALA A 82 -4.00 -11.54 -16.03
CA ALA A 82 -3.59 -10.44 -15.15
C ALA A 82 -4.73 -9.48 -14.84
N PHE A 83 -5.51 -9.08 -15.84
CA PHE A 83 -6.66 -8.22 -15.68
C PHE A 83 -7.71 -8.82 -14.73
N ASN A 84 -7.96 -10.13 -14.86
CA ASN A 84 -8.89 -10.84 -13.99
C ASN A 84 -8.39 -10.94 -12.53
N VAL A 85 -7.09 -11.11 -12.32
CA VAL A 85 -6.50 -11.10 -10.97
C VAL A 85 -6.64 -9.71 -10.36
N LEU A 86 -6.20 -8.65 -11.07
CA LEU A 86 -6.30 -7.27 -10.60
C LEU A 86 -7.74 -6.88 -10.25
N THR A 87 -8.70 -7.24 -11.10
CA THR A 87 -10.13 -6.99 -10.86
C THR A 87 -10.62 -7.73 -9.62
N ASP A 88 -10.22 -8.98 -9.44
CA ASP A 88 -10.66 -9.79 -8.31
C ASP A 88 -10.11 -9.27 -6.98
N ILE A 89 -8.82 -8.94 -6.89
CA ILE A 89 -8.23 -8.40 -5.67
C ILE A 89 -8.77 -7.00 -5.34
N THR A 90 -9.07 -6.20 -6.36
CA THR A 90 -9.60 -4.83 -6.17
C THR A 90 -11.04 -4.85 -5.68
N LEU A 91 -11.89 -5.75 -6.19
CA LEU A 91 -13.33 -5.74 -5.93
C LEU A 91 -13.79 -6.78 -4.90
N ASN A 92 -13.05 -7.88 -4.72
CA ASN A 92 -13.50 -9.05 -3.96
C ASN A 92 -12.49 -9.49 -2.88
N SER A 93 -11.58 -8.60 -2.44
CA SER A 93 -10.70 -8.92 -1.31
C SER A 93 -11.52 -9.14 -0.05
N LEU A 94 -11.13 -10.15 0.73
CA LEU A 94 -11.86 -10.59 1.92
C LEU A 94 -11.65 -9.67 3.13
N ILE A 95 -10.54 -8.93 3.17
CA ILE A 95 -10.15 -8.04 4.29
C ILE A 95 -10.38 -8.72 5.65
N ARG A 96 -9.83 -9.92 5.83
CA ARG A 96 -10.05 -10.73 7.02
C ARG A 96 -9.40 -10.11 8.25
N GLU A 97 -10.04 -10.27 9.40
CA GLU A 97 -9.58 -9.67 10.65
C GLU A 97 -8.23 -10.24 11.10
N GLU A 98 -8.03 -11.55 10.96
CA GLU A 98 -6.76 -12.22 11.27
C GLU A 98 -5.59 -11.74 10.40
N ASP A 99 -5.86 -11.35 9.16
CA ASP A 99 -4.84 -10.81 8.25
C ASP A 99 -4.51 -9.36 8.61
N LEU A 100 -5.51 -8.57 9.03
CA LEU A 100 -5.30 -7.20 9.51
C LEU A 100 -4.31 -7.17 10.68
N TYR A 101 -4.44 -8.06 11.66
CA TYR A 101 -3.53 -8.11 12.81
C TYR A 101 -2.09 -8.44 12.40
N LYS A 102 -1.90 -9.40 11.49
CA LYS A 102 -0.58 -9.76 10.98
C LYS A 102 0.03 -8.61 10.19
N GLU A 103 -0.76 -7.99 9.31
CA GLU A 103 -0.26 -6.97 8.40
C GLU A 103 0.12 -5.68 9.10
N LYS A 104 -0.59 -5.34 10.19
CA LYS A 104 -0.18 -4.23 11.06
C LYS A 104 1.26 -4.39 11.54
N ASN A 105 1.67 -5.60 11.94
CA ASN A 105 3.04 -5.82 12.38
C ASN A 105 4.06 -5.67 11.24
N VAL A 106 3.73 -6.14 10.04
CA VAL A 106 4.59 -5.96 8.85
C VAL A 106 4.81 -4.48 8.57
N ILE A 107 3.75 -3.67 8.59
CA ILE A 107 3.84 -2.23 8.33
C ILE A 107 4.61 -1.50 9.45
N ILE A 108 4.52 -1.96 10.71
CA ILE A 108 5.37 -1.40 11.79
C ILE A 108 6.85 -1.59 11.48
N GLU A 109 7.26 -2.77 11.02
CA GLU A 109 8.66 -3.03 10.68
C GLU A 109 9.09 -2.21 9.44
N GLU A 110 8.20 -2.03 8.47
CA GLU A 110 8.44 -1.14 7.34
C GLU A 110 8.67 0.32 7.80
N ILE A 111 7.83 0.81 8.71
CA ILE A 111 7.97 2.14 9.33
C ILE A 111 9.31 2.29 10.07
N LYS A 112 9.77 1.25 10.78
CA LYS A 112 11.06 1.28 11.46
C LYS A 112 12.20 1.41 10.46
N LYS A 113 12.15 0.64 9.36
CA LYS A 113 13.15 0.70 8.29
C LYS A 113 13.32 2.11 7.73
N TYR A 114 12.23 2.86 7.54
CA TYR A 114 12.29 4.26 7.08
C TYR A 114 13.06 5.19 8.02
N LYS A 115 13.10 4.90 9.32
CA LYS A 115 13.89 5.70 10.28
C LYS A 115 15.38 5.39 10.20
N ASP A 116 15.73 4.21 9.70
CA ASP A 116 17.09 3.75 9.54
C ASP A 116 17.70 4.17 8.18
N ILE A 117 16.89 4.76 7.29
CA ILE A 117 17.31 5.29 5.98
C ILE A 117 17.27 6.83 6.04
N PRO A 118 18.42 7.51 6.18
CA PRO A 118 18.46 8.95 6.40
C PRO A 118 17.79 9.78 5.31
N GLU A 119 17.92 9.38 4.05
CA GLU A 119 17.33 10.09 2.91
C GLU A 119 15.80 10.12 3.00
N GLU A 120 15.18 8.97 3.28
CA GLU A 120 13.74 8.85 3.44
C GLU A 120 13.24 9.58 4.69
N LEU A 121 14.00 9.52 5.79
CA LEU A 121 13.67 10.26 7.01
C LEU A 121 13.68 11.78 6.80
N VAL A 122 14.65 12.30 6.05
CA VAL A 122 14.73 13.74 5.74
C VAL A 122 13.50 14.20 4.94
N GLU A 123 13.06 13.43 3.95
CA GLU A 123 11.85 13.75 3.18
C GLU A 123 10.61 13.82 4.08
N ILE A 124 10.44 12.84 4.97
CA ILE A 124 9.33 12.81 5.94
C ILE A 124 9.34 14.06 6.84
N LEU A 125 10.52 14.42 7.36
CA LEU A 125 10.66 15.57 8.25
C LEU A 125 10.42 16.88 7.49
N LEU A 126 10.93 17.01 6.27
CA LEU A 126 10.72 18.17 5.42
C LEU A 126 9.23 18.37 5.11
N ASP A 127 8.53 17.31 4.71
CA ASP A 127 7.10 17.36 4.45
C ASP A 127 6.30 17.83 5.68
N ARG A 128 6.64 17.33 6.86
CA ARG A 128 5.99 17.71 8.12
C ARG A 128 6.19 19.19 8.45
N ILE A 129 7.36 19.74 8.13
CA ILE A 129 7.69 21.16 8.36
C ILE A 129 6.99 22.04 7.33
N MET A 130 7.08 21.70 6.04
CA MET A 130 6.51 22.50 4.95
C MET A 130 4.97 22.54 5.01
N TRP A 131 4.34 21.42 5.36
CA TRP A 131 2.89 21.25 5.32
C TRP A 131 2.28 21.14 6.72
N LYS A 132 2.69 22.03 7.63
CA LYS A 132 2.21 22.04 9.01
C LYS A 132 0.67 22.11 9.06
N ASN A 133 0.06 21.22 9.84
CA ASN A 133 -1.40 21.08 9.99
C ASN A 133 -2.18 20.80 8.69
N HIS A 134 -1.50 20.41 7.61
CA HIS A 134 -2.12 20.07 6.34
C HIS A 134 -1.98 18.57 6.07
N PRO A 135 -2.96 17.90 5.41
CA PRO A 135 -2.88 16.46 5.17
C PRO A 135 -1.64 16.01 4.37
N LEU A 136 -1.07 16.90 3.55
CA LEU A 136 0.18 16.62 2.83
C LEU A 136 1.42 16.52 3.74
N GLY A 137 1.35 17.04 4.96
CA GLY A 137 2.42 16.90 5.96
C GLY A 137 2.31 15.61 6.77
N ILE A 138 1.25 14.82 6.54
CA ILE A 138 1.09 13.50 7.11
C ILE A 138 1.78 12.52 6.18
N TYR A 139 2.67 11.70 6.74
CA TYR A 139 3.34 10.67 5.98
C TYR A 139 2.37 9.54 5.64
N SER A 140 2.33 9.12 4.38
CA SER A 140 1.27 8.27 3.83
C SER A 140 1.17 6.87 4.44
N LYS A 141 2.24 6.43 5.08
CA LYS A 141 2.33 5.13 5.76
C LYS A 141 2.15 5.24 7.28
N HIS A 142 1.84 6.42 7.82
CA HIS A 142 1.84 6.71 9.26
C HIS A 142 0.46 7.15 9.78
N TYR A 143 -0.08 6.44 10.78
CA TYR A 143 -0.56 6.93 12.11
C TYR A 143 -1.56 5.96 12.80
N PHE A 144 -2.22 5.07 12.05
CA PHE A 144 -3.21 4.14 12.62
C PHE A 144 -2.54 3.02 13.43
N ILE A 145 -1.33 2.66 13.03
CA ILE A 145 -0.62 1.52 13.59
C ILE A 145 0.31 1.94 14.74
N THR A 146 0.78 3.19 14.73
CA THR A 146 1.65 3.72 15.80
C THR A 146 0.86 4.26 17.00
N SER A 147 -0.32 4.86 16.79
CA SER A 147 -1.09 5.48 17.89
C SER A 147 -1.73 4.49 18.88
N HIS A 148 -1.94 3.23 18.49
CA HIS A 148 -2.51 2.18 19.36
C HIS A 148 -1.45 1.22 19.92
N LEU A 149 -0.17 1.36 19.54
CA LEU A 149 0.90 0.43 19.93
C LEU A 149 2.22 1.11 20.36
N LEU A 150 2.39 2.40 20.12
CA LEU A 150 3.56 3.16 20.57
C LEU A 150 3.13 4.40 21.37
N PRO A 151 3.82 4.72 22.49
CA PRO A 151 3.63 6.00 23.14
C PRO A 151 3.94 7.14 22.15
N PRO A 152 3.31 8.32 22.31
CA PRO A 152 3.42 9.42 21.35
C PRO A 152 4.89 9.72 21.05
N PRO A 153 5.29 9.84 19.77
CA PRO A 153 6.66 10.17 19.42
C PRO A 153 6.85 11.64 19.77
N PHE A 154 7.73 11.88 20.74
CA PHE A 154 8.10 13.19 21.27
C PHE A 154 7.00 13.86 22.07
N GLY A 155 7.22 13.90 23.39
CA GLY A 155 6.60 14.88 24.25
C GLY A 155 6.79 16.27 23.62
N LEU A 156 5.67 16.96 23.48
CA LEU A 156 5.65 18.41 23.33
C LEU A 156 6.51 18.99 24.46
N ILE A 157 7.74 19.39 24.16
CA ILE A 157 8.41 20.40 24.97
C ILE A 157 7.58 21.67 24.74
N SER A 158 6.64 21.89 25.65
CA SER A 158 5.98 23.18 25.82
C SER A 158 6.94 24.04 26.65
N PRO A 159 7.11 25.33 26.34
CA PRO A 159 7.77 26.26 27.25
C PRO A 159 6.97 26.42 28.55
#